data_AF-A0A543KE80-F1
#
_entry.id   AF-A0A543KE80-F1
#
_cell.length_a   1.000
_cell.length_b   1.000
_cell.length_c   1.000
_cell.angle_alpha   90.00
_cell.angle_beta   90.00
_cell.angle_gamma   90.00
#
_symmetry.space_group_name_H-M   'P 1'
#
loop_
_entity.id
_entity.type
_entity.pdbx_description
1 polymer ?
#
loop_
_entity_poly.entity_id
_entity_poly.type
_entity_poly.pdbx_seq_one_letter_code
_entity_poly.pdbx_strand_id
1 'polypeptide(L)'
;MKSRDRLQKMRALTQMIRDHDMARLQRLTAAQNLTREKLAQLPVRAQMNIDPALFSVQQAHLHWSAQQMMHLNLLLARQRAALIEQRAKTARSFGRADAVARLLDHKT
;
A
#
# COMPACT_ATOMS: atom_id res chain seq x y z
N MET A 1 -25.61 -14.85 29.39
CA MET A 1 -24.20 -14.44 29.19
C MET A 1 -24.03 -13.03 29.75
N LYS A 2 -23.11 -12.80 30.70
CA LYS A 2 -22.99 -11.50 31.39
C LYS A 2 -22.53 -10.42 30.40
N SER A 3 -22.97 -9.16 30.58
CA SER A 3 -22.61 -8.04 29.69
C SER A 3 -21.11 -7.84 29.55
N ARG A 4 -20.33 -8.19 30.58
CA ARG A 4 -18.87 -8.09 30.62
C ARG A 4 -18.18 -9.10 29.70
N ASP A 5 -18.61 -10.37 29.71
CA ASP A 5 -18.07 -11.42 28.83
C ASP A 5 -18.29 -11.08 27.36
N ARG A 6 -19.44 -10.47 27.03
CA ARG A 6 -19.73 -10.01 25.66
C ARG A 6 -18.73 -8.91 25.24
N LEU A 7 -18.44 -7.95 26.12
CA LEU A 7 -17.49 -6.87 25.84
C LEU A 7 -16.05 -7.38 25.72
N GLN A 8 -15.64 -8.35 26.54
CA GLN A 8 -14.33 -9.00 26.43
C GLN A 8 -14.16 -9.71 25.08
N LYS A 9 -15.19 -10.46 24.63
CA LYS A 9 -15.20 -11.07 23.30
C LYS A 9 -15.13 -10.02 22.19
N MET A 10 -15.88 -8.92 22.30
CA MET A 10 -15.81 -7.80 21.36
C MET A 10 -14.42 -7.14 21.33
N ARG A 11 -13.76 -7.00 22.48
CA ARG A 11 -12.39 -6.47 22.57
C ARG A 11 -11.42 -7.35 21.78
N ALA A 12 -11.47 -8.66 21.99
CA ALA A 12 -10.62 -9.60 21.26
C ALA A 12 -10.85 -9.50 19.73
N LEU A 13 -12.11 -9.46 19.30
CA LEU A 13 -12.45 -9.33 17.86
C LEU A 13 -11.99 -8.00 17.27
N THR A 14 -12.24 -6.89 17.95
CA THR A 14 -11.84 -5.56 17.46
C THR A 14 -10.32 -5.38 17.43
N GLN A 15 -9.59 -5.94 18.38
CA GLN A 15 -8.12 -6.01 18.35
C GLN A 15 -7.62 -6.82 17.15
N MET A 16 -8.17 -8.01 16.92
CA MET A 16 -7.79 -8.85 15.78
C MET A 16 -8.05 -8.15 14.44
N ILE A 17 -9.20 -7.49 14.28
CA ILE A 17 -9.53 -6.71 13.08
C ILE A 17 -8.55 -5.56 12.89
N ARG A 18 -8.22 -4.83 13.97
CA ARG A 18 -7.27 -3.72 13.93
C ARG A 18 -5.89 -4.20 13.47
N ASP A 19 -5.41 -5.30 14.04
CA ASP A 19 -4.08 -5.83 13.73
C ASP A 19 -4.03 -6.37 12.29
N HIS A 20 -5.10 -7.04 11.83
CA HIS A 20 -5.25 -7.45 10.44
C HIS A 20 -5.23 -6.24 9.47
N ASP A 21 -6.01 -5.20 9.76
CA ASP A 21 -6.09 -4.02 8.91
C ASP A 21 -4.77 -3.22 8.90
N MET A 22 -4.00 -3.25 10.00
CA MET A 22 -2.65 -2.70 10.05
C MET A 22 -1.68 -3.51 9.18
N ALA A 23 -1.69 -4.84 9.31
CA ALA A 23 -0.83 -5.70 8.49
C ALA A 23 -1.11 -5.51 6.99
N ARG A 24 -2.39 -5.38 6.62
CA ARG A 24 -2.76 -5.09 5.22
C ARG A 24 -2.25 -3.72 4.76
N LEU A 25 -2.33 -2.69 5.61
CA LEU A 25 -1.79 -1.37 5.31
C LEU A 25 -0.28 -1.41 5.08
N GLN A 26 0.46 -2.11 5.93
CA GLN A 26 1.91 -2.29 5.78
C GLN A 26 2.28 -2.97 4.45
N ARG A 27 1.56 -4.04 4.07
CA ARG A 27 1.78 -4.73 2.79
C ARG A 27 1.54 -3.80 1.59
N LEU A 28 0.49 -2.99 1.62
CA LEU A 28 0.20 -2.03 0.53
C LEU A 28 1.27 -0.94 0.44
N THR A 29 1.74 -0.43 1.58
CA THR A 29 2.84 0.54 1.62
C THR A 29 4.13 -0.05 1.05
N ALA A 30 4.47 -1.29 1.44
CA ALA A 30 5.65 -1.98 0.91
C ALA A 30 5.55 -2.18 -0.61
N ALA A 31 4.39 -2.61 -1.13
CA ALA A 31 4.17 -2.78 -2.57
C ALA A 31 4.29 -1.45 -3.34
N GLN A 32 3.79 -0.36 -2.75
CA GLN A 32 3.93 0.99 -3.32
C GLN A 32 5.41 1.42 -3.37
N ASN A 33 6.15 1.22 -2.29
CA ASN A 33 7.57 1.57 -2.22
C ASN A 33 8.39 0.80 -3.25
N LEU A 34 8.18 -0.52 -3.35
CA LEU A 34 8.84 -1.35 -4.35
C LEU A 34 8.57 -0.86 -5.79
N THR A 35 7.34 -0.43 -6.07
CA THR A 35 6.97 0.10 -7.39
C THR A 35 7.67 1.44 -7.68
N ARG A 36 7.81 2.30 -6.66
CA ARG A 36 8.56 3.55 -6.76
C ARG A 36 10.05 3.31 -6.98
N GLU A 37 10.63 2.33 -6.30
CA GLU A 37 12.03 1.93 -6.49
C GLU A 37 12.27 1.45 -7.92
N LYS A 38 11.38 0.61 -8.47
CA LYS A 38 11.45 0.17 -9.87
C LYS A 38 11.36 1.34 -10.85
N LEU A 39 10.48 2.31 -10.61
CA LEU A 39 10.39 3.52 -11.43
C LEU A 39 11.68 4.35 -11.38
N ALA A 40 12.32 4.45 -10.21
CA ALA A 40 13.57 5.20 -10.05
C ALA A 40 14.76 4.56 -10.77
N GLN A 41 14.71 3.26 -11.05
CA GLN A 41 15.74 2.54 -11.80
C GLN A 41 15.59 2.70 -13.32
N LEU A 42 14.46 3.19 -13.82
CA LEU A 42 14.24 3.35 -15.25
C LEU A 42 14.97 4.59 -15.78
N PRO A 43 15.65 4.49 -16.94
CA PRO A 43 16.43 5.58 -17.51
C PRO A 43 15.52 6.72 -18.00
N VAL A 44 15.84 7.95 -17.59
CA VAL A 44 15.06 9.14 -17.96
C VAL A 44 15.56 9.76 -19.28
N ARG A 45 16.85 9.61 -19.62
CA ARG A 45 17.46 10.09 -20.88
C ARG A 45 18.67 9.24 -21.27
N ALA A 46 18.75 8.82 -22.53
CA ALA A 46 19.97 8.27 -23.11
C ALA A 46 20.62 9.32 -24.03
N GLN A 47 21.95 9.45 -23.97
CA GLN A 47 22.69 10.22 -24.98
C GLN A 47 22.63 9.48 -26.32
N MET A 48 22.26 10.20 -27.38
CA MET A 48 22.18 9.62 -28.73
C MET A 48 23.58 9.26 -29.22
N ASN A 49 23.76 8.01 -29.63
CA ASN A 49 25.00 7.55 -30.24
C ASN A 49 25.05 7.89 -31.73
N ILE A 50 26.25 8.13 -32.25
CA ILE A 50 26.50 8.45 -33.67
C ILE A 50 26.50 7.17 -34.52
N ASP A 51 26.80 6.01 -33.92
CA ASP A 51 26.74 4.70 -34.58
C ASP A 51 25.28 4.27 -34.85
N PRO A 52 24.89 4.03 -36.12
CA PRO A 52 23.53 3.61 -36.48
C PRO A 52 23.04 2.32 -35.80
N ALA A 53 23.92 1.33 -35.60
CA ALA A 53 23.56 0.08 -34.96
C ALA A 53 23.24 0.32 -33.48
N LEU A 54 24.11 1.04 -32.77
CA LEU A 54 23.90 1.42 -31.38
C LEU A 54 22.68 2.34 -31.22
N PHE A 55 22.43 3.24 -32.18
CA PHE A 55 21.26 4.11 -32.18
C PHE A 55 19.96 3.30 -32.22
N SER A 56 19.86 2.29 -33.09
CA SER A 56 18.68 1.42 -33.19
C SER A 56 18.39 0.67 -31.88
N VAL A 57 19.43 0.15 -31.22
CA VAL A 57 19.33 -0.53 -29.92
C VAL A 57 18.88 0.45 -28.84
N GLN A 58 19.44 1.66 -28.82
CA GLN A 58 19.03 2.71 -27.89
C GLN A 58 17.56 3.10 -28.08
N GLN A 59 17.09 3.26 -29.31
CA GLN A 59 15.69 3.55 -29.63
C GLN A 59 14.75 2.45 -29.15
N ALA A 60 15.08 1.18 -29.42
CA ALA A 60 14.29 0.04 -28.96
C ALA A 60 14.23 -0.01 -27.42
N HIS A 61 15.35 0.24 -26.75
CA HIS A 61 15.42 0.29 -25.29
C HIS A 61 14.61 1.47 -24.70
N LEU A 62 14.68 2.66 -25.31
CA LEU A 62 13.87 3.82 -24.90
C LEU A 62 12.37 3.57 -25.07
N HIS A 63 11.98 2.90 -26.15
CA HIS A 63 10.59 2.52 -26.36
C HIS A 63 10.12 1.52 -25.29
N TRP A 64 10.92 0.49 -25.02
CA TRP A 64 10.66 -0.46 -23.95
C TRP A 64 10.56 0.23 -22.58
N SER A 65 11.51 1.12 -22.25
CA SER A 65 11.51 1.81 -20.95
C SER A 65 10.28 2.71 -20.80
N ALA A 66 9.85 3.40 -21.85
CA ALA A 66 8.63 4.20 -21.85
C ALA A 66 7.37 3.33 -21.58
N GLN A 67 7.28 2.15 -22.22
CA GLN A 67 6.20 1.20 -21.96
C GLN A 67 6.20 0.70 -20.50
N GLN A 68 7.38 0.39 -19.96
CA GLN A 68 7.52 -0.02 -18.56
C GLN A 68 7.12 1.09 -17.59
N MET A 69 7.56 2.33 -17.84
CA MET A 69 7.16 3.50 -17.04
C MET A 69 5.65 3.68 -17.03
N MET A 70 4.99 3.57 -18.18
CA MET A 70 3.53 3.67 -18.28
C MET A 70 2.84 2.59 -17.43
N HIS A 71 3.28 1.34 -17.54
CA HIS A 71 2.72 0.23 -16.77
C HIS A 71 2.90 0.42 -15.26
N LEU A 72 4.11 0.77 -14.82
CA LEU A 72 4.41 0.99 -13.41
C LEU A 72 3.67 2.21 -12.84
N ASN A 73 3.49 3.28 -13.62
CA ASN A 73 2.69 4.44 -13.19
C ASN A 73 1.22 4.09 -12.98
N LEU A 74 0.63 3.28 -13.87
CA LEU A 74 -0.73 2.79 -13.70
C LEU A 74 -0.85 1.90 -12.45
N LEU A 75 0.11 1.00 -12.25
CA LEU A 75 0.17 0.17 -11.05
C LEU A 75 0.27 1.02 -9.78
N LEU A 76 1.13 2.03 -9.79
CA LEU A 76 1.33 2.95 -8.67
C LEU A 76 0.04 3.72 -8.34
N ALA A 77 -0.71 4.17 -9.36
CA ALA A 77 -1.99 4.84 -9.16
C ALA A 77 -3.01 3.92 -8.46
N ARG A 78 -3.12 2.65 -8.89
CA ARG A 78 -3.98 1.65 -8.25
C ARG A 78 -3.58 1.38 -6.80
N GLN A 79 -2.28 1.22 -6.54
CA GLN A 79 -1.75 1.01 -5.19
C GLN A 79 -2.02 2.22 -4.28
N ARG A 80 -1.92 3.45 -4.80
CA ARG A 80 -2.27 4.67 -4.06
C ARG A 80 -3.75 4.70 -3.67
N ALA A 81 -4.64 4.40 -4.60
CA ALA A 81 -6.08 4.32 -4.32
C ALA A 81 -6.37 3.30 -3.22
N ALA A 82 -5.85 2.07 -3.36
CA ALA A 82 -6.01 1.01 -2.36
C ALA A 82 -5.45 1.41 -0.98
N LEU A 83 -4.33 2.13 -0.94
CA LEU A 83 -3.72 2.60 0.30
C LEU A 83 -4.56 3.68 0.98
N ILE A 84 -5.17 4.61 0.23
CA ILE A 84 -6.09 5.63 0.78
C ILE A 84 -7.31 4.95 1.41
N GLU A 85 -7.93 4.01 0.70
CA GLU A 85 -9.08 3.25 1.20
C GLU A 85 -8.73 2.45 2.46
N GLN A 86 -7.59 1.75 2.44
CA GLN A 86 -7.14 0.96 3.58
C GLN A 86 -6.81 1.85 4.78
N ARG A 87 -6.21 3.04 4.61
CA ARG A 87 -5.97 3.98 5.72
C ARG A 87 -7.26 4.38 6.42
N ALA A 88 -8.32 4.69 5.66
CA ALA A 88 -9.62 5.01 6.22
C ALA A 88 -10.21 3.82 6.99
N LYS A 89 -10.06 2.59 6.46
CA LYS A 89 -10.51 1.37 7.13
C LYS A 89 -9.75 1.12 8.44
N THR A 90 -8.42 1.21 8.41
CA THR A 90 -7.56 1.06 9.59
C THR A 90 -7.90 2.11 10.66
N ALA A 91 -8.10 3.38 10.29
CA ALA A 91 -8.51 4.40 11.26
C ALA A 91 -9.82 4.03 11.98
N ARG A 92 -10.82 3.51 11.25
CA ARG A 92 -12.07 3.02 11.84
C ARG A 92 -11.87 1.81 12.75
N SER A 93 -11.03 0.85 12.37
CA SER A 93 -10.75 -0.33 13.22
C SER A 93 -10.05 0.07 14.52
N PHE A 94 -9.14 1.05 14.47
CA PHE A 94 -8.52 1.63 15.66
C PHE A 94 -9.57 2.28 16.57
N GLY A 95 -10.42 3.16 16.03
CA GLY A 95 -11.46 3.83 16.82
C GLY A 95 -12.44 2.84 17.47
N ARG A 96 -12.81 1.77 16.77
CA ARG A 96 -13.66 0.70 17.33
C ARG A 96 -12.98 -0.05 18.48
N ALA A 97 -11.70 -0.39 18.32
CA ALA A 97 -10.96 -1.08 19.37
C ALA A 97 -10.79 -0.20 20.62
N ASP A 98 -10.51 1.09 20.44
CA ASP A 98 -10.40 2.06 21.53
C ASP A 98 -11.75 2.26 22.25
N ALA A 99 -12.85 2.42 21.50
CA ALA A 99 -14.18 2.55 22.09
C ALA A 99 -14.58 1.34 22.95
N VAL A 100 -14.31 0.12 22.47
CA VAL A 100 -14.59 -1.11 23.24
C VAL A 100 -13.70 -1.21 24.48
N ALA A 101 -12.43 -0.80 24.39
CA ALA A 101 -11.54 -0.76 25.55
C ALA A 101 -12.08 0.19 26.62
N ARG A 102 -12.44 1.43 26.27
CA ARG A 102 -13.02 2.41 27.20
C ARG A 102 -14.32 1.90 27.84
N LEU A 103 -15.20 1.26 27.06
CA LEU A 103 -16.45 0.69 27.59
C LEU A 103 -16.23 -0.46 28.60
N LEU A 104 -15.13 -1.20 28.46
CA LEU A 104 -14.73 -2.20 29.45
C LEU A 104 -14.21 -1.55 30.72
N ASP A 105 -13.37 -0.53 30.58
CA ASP A 105 -12.73 0.18 31.70
C ASP A 105 -13.75 0.99 32.53
N HIS A 106 -14.83 1.48 31.91
CA HIS A 106 -15.94 2.14 32.62
C HIS A 106 -16.94 1.18 33.28
N LYS A 107 -16.89 -0.12 32.98
CA LYS A 107 -17.75 -1.17 33.59
C LYS A 107 -17.01 -2.03 34.62
N THR A 108 -15.74 -1.73 34.88
CA THR A 108 -14.98 -2.15 36.06
C THR A 108 -15.27 -1.20 37.21
#